data_AF-A0AAV3V107-F1
#
_entry.id   AF-A0AAV3V107-F1
#
_cell.length_a   1.000
_cell.length_b   1.000
_cell.length_c   1.000
_cell.angle_alpha   90.00
_cell.angle_beta   90.00
_cell.angle_gamma   90.00
#
_symmetry.space_group_name_H-M   'P 1'
#
loop_
_entity.id
_entity.type
_entity.pdbx_description
1 polymer ?
#
loop_
_entity_poly.entity_id
_entity_poly.type
_entity_poly.pdbx_seq_one_letter_code
_entity_poly.pdbx_strand_id
1 'polypeptide(L)' 'MSDPKQGDVIQGTGGLRKLRVASKGKGKRGGSRVIYYFFDQKRRFYLLTIYGKSEMSDLTADQKNKLKTFMEVWRNEQS' A
#
# COMPACT_ATOMS: atom_id res chain seq x y z
N MET A 1 2.19 12.11 10.01
CA MET A 1 1.27 10.99 9.75
C MET A 1 1.00 10.35 11.10
N SER A 2 -0.13 10.67 11.74
CA SER A 2 -0.40 10.32 13.14
C SER A 2 -1.02 8.93 13.32
N ASP A 3 -1.53 8.33 12.25
CA ASP A 3 -2.16 7.00 12.27
C ASP A 3 -1.57 6.10 11.18
N PRO A 4 -0.83 5.03 11.54
CA PRO A 4 -0.34 4.03 10.60
C PRO A 4 -1.44 3.26 9.84
N LYS A 5 -2.68 3.27 10.34
CA LYS A 5 -3.83 2.55 9.77
C LYS A 5 -4.70 3.44 8.87
N GLN A 6 -4.28 4.67 8.59
CA GLN A 6 -5.03 5.64 7.78
C GLN A 6 -5.32 5.16 6.35
N GLY A 7 -4.49 4.29 5.77
CA GLY A 7 -4.73 3.70 4.46
C GLY A 7 -5.71 2.52 4.49
N ASP A 8 -6.53 2.41 3.45
CA ASP A 8 -7.49 1.33 3.25
C ASP A 8 -6.76 0.00 3.04
N VAL A 9 -7.15 -1.05 3.76
CA VAL A 9 -6.57 -2.40 3.57
C VAL A 9 -6.93 -2.93 2.18
N ILE A 10 -5.93 -3.36 1.42
CA ILE A 10 -6.12 -4.09 0.17
C ILE A 10 -6.33 -5.56 0.52
N GLN A 11 -7.58 -6.00 0.54
CA GLN A 11 -7.92 -7.39 0.88
C GLN A 11 -7.20 -8.39 -0.05
N GLY A 12 -6.75 -9.50 0.53
CA GLY A 12 -6.05 -10.56 -0.20
C GLY A 12 -4.55 -10.33 -0.45
N THR A 13 -3.94 -9.26 0.08
CA THR A 13 -2.52 -8.92 -0.14
C THR A 13 -1.61 -9.15 1.08
N GLY A 14 -2.13 -9.75 2.16
CA GLY A 14 -1.33 -10.00 3.36
C GLY A 14 -1.08 -8.76 4.24
N GLY A 15 -1.83 -7.67 4.03
CA GLY A 15 -1.81 -6.50 4.92
C GLY A 15 -1.36 -5.19 4.27
N LEU A 16 -1.21 -5.14 2.94
CA LEU A 16 -0.93 -3.88 2.23
C LEU A 16 -2.10 -2.90 2.40
N ARG A 17 -1.76 -1.62 2.48
CA ARG A 17 -2.68 -0.51 2.62
C ARG A 17 -2.50 0.48 1.49
N LYS A 18 -3.59 1.12 1.08
CA LYS A 18 -3.63 2.15 0.04
C LYS A 18 -4.04 3.47 0.65
N LEU A 19 -3.15 4.46 0.59
CA LEU A 19 -3.42 5.83 1.01
C LEU A 19 -3.65 6.73 -0.19
N ARG A 20 -4.68 7.58 -0.14
CA ARG A 20 -4.92 8.63 -1.14
C ARG A 20 -4.31 9.95 -0.64
N VAL A 21 -3.35 10.47 -1.39
CA VAL A 21 -2.62 11.70 -1.07
C VAL A 21 -3.07 12.80 -2.03
N ALA A 22 -3.44 13.96 -1.50
CA ALA A 22 -3.71 15.12 -2.33
C ALA A 22 -2.38 15.63 -2.92
N SER A 23 -2.37 15.95 -4.21
CA SER A 23 -1.21 16.52 -4.89
C SER A 23 -1.38 18.04 -5.01
N LYS A 24 -0.28 18.78 -5.13
CA LYS A 24 -0.34 20.25 -5.24
C LYS A 24 -1.25 20.66 -6.41
N GLY A 25 -2.25 21.50 -6.13
CA GLY A 25 -3.23 21.97 -7.13
C GLY A 25 -4.31 20.94 -7.54
N LYS A 26 -4.35 19.74 -6.93
CA LYS A 26 -5.35 18.71 -7.21
C LYS A 26 -5.92 18.13 -5.91
N GLY A 27 -7.25 18.01 -5.82
CA GLY A 27 -7.90 17.32 -4.69
C GLY A 27 -7.52 15.83 -4.60
N LYS A 28 -7.85 15.16 -3.48
CA LYS A 28 -7.52 13.74 -3.23
C LYS A 28 -7.90 12.78 -4.38
N ARG A 29 -8.95 13.10 -5.14
CA ARG A 29 -9.39 12.31 -6.30
C ARG A 29 -8.44 12.42 -7.50
N GLY A 30 -7.76 13.55 -7.68
CA GLY A 30 -6.78 13.79 -8.75
C GLY A 30 -5.32 13.65 -8.31
N GLY A 31 -5.08 13.35 -7.03
CA GLY A 31 -3.74 13.15 -6.48
C GLY A 31 -3.24 11.70 -6.56
N SER A 32 -2.15 11.46 -5.85
CA SER A 32 -1.42 10.18 -5.84
C SER A 32 -2.03 9.14 -4.90
N ARG A 33 -1.72 7.88 -5.17
CA ARG A 33 -1.97 6.71 -4.31
C ARG A 33 -0.63 6.16 -3.86
N VAL A 34 -0.52 5.87 -2.58
CA VAL A 34 0.64 5.20 -2.01
C VAL A 34 0.20 3.83 -1.53
N ILE A 35 0.87 2.78 -1.98
CA ILE A 35 0.72 1.44 -1.40
C ILE A 35 1.86 1.24 -0.41
N TYR A 36 1.51 0.91 0.83
CA TYR A 36 2.47 0.71 1.90
C TYR A 36 2.08 -0.48 2.78
N TYR A 37 3.07 -0.98 3.53
CA TYR A 37 2.89 -1.91 4.63
C TYR A 37 3.34 -1.24 5.93
N PHE A 38 2.59 -1.43 7.01
CA PHE A 38 3.04 -1.03 8.34
C PHE A 38 3.42 -2.28 9.13
N PHE A 39 4.69 -2.40 9.48
CA PHE A 39 5.22 -3.51 10.25
C PHE A 39 5.16 -3.16 11.74
N ASP A 40 4.08 -3.58 12.39
CA ASP A 40 3.76 -3.24 13.79
C ASP A 40 4.91 -3.57 14.76
N GLN A 41 5.51 -4.76 14.63
CA GLN A 41 6.54 -5.28 15.54
C GLN A 41 7.77 -4.37 15.62
N LYS A 42 8.21 -3.81 14.47
CA LYS A 42 9.38 -2.91 14.41
C LYS A 42 8.98 -1.43 14.26
N ARG A 43 7.68 -1.11 14.28
CA ARG A 43 7.12 0.23 14.01
C ARG A 43 7.69 0.89 12.73
N ARG A 44 7.79 0.12 11.64
CA ARG A 44 8.37 0.58 10.36
C ARG A 44 7.32 0.64 9.25
N PHE A 45 7.42 1.67 8.42
CA PHE A 45 6.67 1.75 7.16
C PHE A 45 7.53 1.26 6.01
N TYR A 46 6.93 0.45 5.15
CA TYR A 46 7.54 0.02 3.90
C TYR A 46 6.67 0.53 2.75
N LEU A 47 7.26 1.41 1.95
CA LEU A 47 6.60 2.00 0.79
C LEU A 47 6.88 1.11 -0.42
N LEU A 48 5.84 0.54 -1.00
CA LEU A 48 5.99 -0.34 -2.16
C LEU A 48 5.99 0.48 -3.44
N THR A 49 5.04 1.39 -3.58
CA THR A 49 4.92 2.22 -4.78
C THR A 49 4.05 3.46 -4.54
N ILE A 50 4.22 4.44 -5.43
CA ILE A 50 3.40 5.63 -5.56
C ILE A 50 2.97 5.79 -7.02
N TYR A 51 1.69 6.08 -7.25
CA TYR A 51 1.14 6.24 -8.61
C TYR A 51 -0.05 7.21 -8.63
N GLY A 52 -0.24 7.90 -9.75
CA GLY A 52 -1.39 8.76 -10.03
C GLY A 52 -2.68 7.97 -10.29
N LYS A 53 -3.83 8.66 -10.26
CA LYS A 53 -5.14 8.01 -10.46
C LYS A 53 -5.24 7.20 -11.77
N SER A 54 -4.67 7.70 -12.85
CA SER A 54 -4.81 7.13 -14.20
C SER A 54 -3.76 6.09 -14.54
N GLU A 55 -2.75 5.88 -13.68
CA GLU A 55 -1.60 5.04 -13.99
C GLU A 55 -1.82 3.56 -13.66
N MET A 56 -2.79 3.25 -12.79
CA MET A 56 -3.04 1.88 -12.36
C MET A 56 -4.54 1.60 -12.24
N SER A 57 -4.95 0.47 -12.83
CA SER A 57 -6.28 -0.12 -12.66
C SER A 57 -6.37 -0.90 -11.33
N ASP A 58 -7.56 -1.43 -11.04
CA ASP A 58 -7.73 -2.30 -9.86
C ASP A 58 -6.89 -3.57 -9.98
N LEU A 59 -6.32 -3.98 -8.85
CA LEU A 59 -5.49 -5.19 -8.77
C LEU A 59 -6.33 -6.44 -9.06
N THR A 60 -5.86 -7.26 -9.99
CA THR A 60 -6.45 -8.57 -10.27
C THR A 60 -6.23 -9.53 -9.10
N ALA A 61 -6.99 -10.63 -9.06
CA ALA A 61 -6.82 -11.66 -8.04
C ALA A 61 -5.39 -12.23 -8.06
N ASP A 62 -4.83 -12.49 -9.24
CA ASP A 62 -3.46 -13.01 -9.40
C ASP A 62 -2.41 -12.02 -8.90
N GLN A 63 -2.58 -10.72 -9.18
CA GLN A 63 -1.68 -9.69 -8.66
C GLN A 63 -1.73 -9.63 -7.14
N LYS A 64 -2.93 -9.74 -6.54
CA LYS A 64 -3.08 -9.77 -5.07
C LYS A 64 -2.39 -11.00 -4.47
N ASN A 65 -2.54 -12.17 -5.09
CA ASN A 65 -1.87 -13.40 -4.65
C ASN A 65 -0.35 -13.26 -4.72
N LYS A 66 0.20 -12.74 -5.82
CA LYS A 66 1.65 -12.48 -5.94
C LYS A 66 2.15 -11.52 -4.87
N LEU A 67 1.41 -10.44 -4.61
CA LEU A 67 1.75 -9.48 -3.54
C LEU A 67 1.69 -10.13 -2.15
N LYS A 68 0.69 -10.99 -1.89
CA LYS A 68 0.59 -11.73 -0.64
C LYS A 68 1.81 -12.63 -0.41
N THR A 69 2.18 -13.43 -1.41
CA THR A 69 3.36 -14.30 -1.34
C THR A 69 4.63 -13.48 -1.12
N PHE A 70 4.80 -12.38 -1.87
CA PHE A 70 5.92 -11.47 -1.66
C PHE A 70 5.99 -10.95 -0.22
N MET A 71 4.86 -10.50 0.34
CA MET A 71 4.80 -9.99 1.71
C MET A 71 5.08 -11.06 2.77
N GLU A 72 4.70 -12.32 2.52
CA GLU A 72 5.01 -13.44 3.42
C GLU A 72 6.50 -13.72 3.45
N VAL A 73 7.14 -13.85 2.28
CA VAL A 73 8.60 -14.06 2.18
C VAL A 73 9.34 -12.90 2.82
N TRP A 74 8.99 -11.68 2.44
CA TRP A 74 9.63 -10.48 2.93
C TRP A 74 9.51 -10.32 4.46
N ARG A 75 8.36 -10.65 5.08
CA ARG A 75 8.22 -10.61 6.55
C ARG A 75 9.14 -11.59 7.27
N ASN A 76 9.35 -12.77 6.68
CA ASN A 76 10.22 -13.78 7.25
C ASN A 76 11.68 -13.32 7.23
N GLU A 77 12.11 -12.63 6.16
CA GLU A 77 13.45 -12.03 6.09
C GLU A 77 13.67 -10.89 7.09
N GLN A 78 12.59 -10.20 7.48
CA GLN A 78 12.65 -9.11 8.45
C GLN A 78 12.49 -9.58 9.90
N SER A 79 12.41 -10.88 10.18
CA SER A 79 12.36 -11.39 11.56
C SER A 79 13.73 -11.24 12.21
#